data_AF-A0A3C1VGV3-F1
#
_entry.id   AF-A0A3C1VGV3-F1
#
_cell.length_a   1.000
_cell.length_b   1.000
_cell.length_c   1.000
_cell.angle_alpha   90.00
_cell.angle_beta   90.00
_cell.angle_gamma   90.00
#
_symmetry.space_group_name_H-M   'P 1'
#
loop_
_entity.id
_entity.type
_entity.pdbx_description
1 polymer ?
#
loop_
_entity_poly.entity_id
_entity_poly.type
_entity_poly.pdbx_seq_one_letter_code
_entity_poly.pdbx_strand_id
1 'polypeptide(L)'
;GSQLVPVRFEFTHPTATTVCIAGTFNNWQPEAKTLHSSGVGNWWKETALAPGTYEYCLVVDGQWMPDPLAKETVPNPFGGRNSVLKVASSPEAAHLADAENLPLKNTNKQKTKKYEPTNTSNQ
;
A
#
# COMPACT_ATOMS: atom_id res chain seq x y z
N GLY A 1 -16.75 -2.82 -20.08
CA GLY A 1 -16.62 -3.08 -18.63
C GLY A 1 -15.52 -2.21 -18.07
N SER A 2 -15.55 -1.88 -16.78
CA SER A 2 -14.49 -1.08 -16.14
C SER A 2 -13.13 -1.78 -16.24
N GLN A 3 -12.08 -1.04 -16.57
CA GLN A 3 -10.72 -1.57 -16.61
C GLN A 3 -10.30 -2.00 -15.21
N LEU A 4 -9.76 -3.22 -15.08
CA LEU A 4 -9.21 -3.69 -13.81
C LEU A 4 -7.87 -3.01 -13.53
N VAL A 5 -7.65 -2.64 -12.28
CA VAL A 5 -6.44 -2.03 -11.75
C VAL A 5 -5.65 -3.09 -11.00
N PRO A 6 -4.36 -3.31 -11.33
CA PRO A 6 -3.49 -4.18 -10.55
C PRO A 6 -3.35 -3.66 -9.12
N VAL A 7 -3.50 -4.56 -8.15
CA VAL A 7 -3.35 -4.30 -6.71
C VAL A 7 -2.41 -5.36 -6.16
N ARG A 8 -1.43 -4.91 -5.37
CA ARG A 8 -0.53 -5.77 -4.63
C ARG A 8 -0.78 -5.62 -3.14
N PHE A 9 -1.06 -6.75 -2.50
CA PHE A 9 -1.09 -6.88 -1.05
C PHE A 9 0.27 -7.36 -0.58
N GLU A 10 0.77 -6.78 0.49
CA GLU A 10 2.04 -7.14 1.12
C GLU A 10 1.83 -7.21 2.63
N PHE A 11 2.51 -8.16 3.27
CA PHE A 11 2.42 -8.35 4.70
C PHE A 11 3.71 -8.96 5.24
N THR A 12 4.09 -8.53 6.45
CA THR A 12 5.25 -9.09 7.15
C THR A 12 4.81 -9.69 8.47
N HIS A 13 5.08 -10.98 8.64
CA HIS A 13 4.87 -11.70 9.88
C HIS A 13 5.93 -12.82 10.01
N PRO A 14 6.91 -12.67 10.93
CA PRO A 14 8.13 -13.50 10.96
C PRO A 14 7.85 -14.97 11.27
N THR A 15 6.77 -15.27 11.99
CA THR A 15 6.43 -16.61 12.44
C THR A 15 5.17 -17.18 11.77
N ALA A 16 4.59 -16.45 10.81
CA ALA A 16 3.37 -16.94 10.15
C ALA A 16 3.69 -18.19 9.33
N THR A 17 2.81 -19.17 9.34
CA THR A 17 2.93 -20.36 8.49
C THR A 17 2.05 -20.25 7.25
N THR A 18 0.93 -19.55 7.37
CA THR A 18 -0.04 -19.31 6.30
C THR A 18 -0.57 -17.89 6.40
N VAL A 19 -0.69 -17.22 5.25
CA VAL A 19 -1.36 -15.92 5.15
C VAL A 19 -2.30 -15.95 3.97
N CYS A 20 -3.58 -15.67 4.22
CA CYS A 20 -4.62 -15.53 3.21
C CYS A 20 -5.24 -14.13 3.27
N ILE A 21 -5.94 -13.76 2.21
CA ILE A 21 -6.72 -12.52 2.16
C ILE A 21 -8.18 -12.82 1.83
N ALA A 22 -9.08 -12.24 2.62
CA ALA A 22 -10.52 -12.37 2.45
C ALA A 22 -11.16 -10.99 2.49
N GLY A 23 -12.04 -10.70 1.53
CA GLY A 23 -12.72 -9.43 1.42
C GLY A 23 -13.91 -9.48 0.48
N THR A 24 -14.52 -8.34 0.23
CA THR A 24 -15.71 -8.26 -0.62
C THR A 24 -15.45 -8.72 -2.05
N PHE A 25 -14.22 -8.60 -2.56
CA PHE A 25 -13.81 -9.03 -3.90
C PHE A 25 -13.67 -10.56 -4.08
N ASN A 26 -13.66 -11.34 -3.01
CA ASN A 26 -13.67 -12.81 -3.06
C ASN A 26 -14.71 -13.41 -2.10
N ASN A 27 -15.80 -12.66 -1.85
CA ASN A 27 -16.92 -13.11 -1.04
C ASN A 27 -16.49 -13.61 0.37
N TRP A 28 -15.45 -13.00 0.95
CA TRP A 28 -14.90 -13.38 2.25
C TRP A 28 -14.40 -14.84 2.34
N GLN A 29 -13.94 -15.43 1.23
CA GLN A 29 -13.39 -16.79 1.17
C GLN A 29 -11.85 -16.77 1.22
N PRO A 30 -11.21 -16.99 2.39
CA PRO A 30 -9.75 -16.91 2.52
C PRO A 30 -9.02 -17.99 1.72
N GLU A 31 -9.61 -19.18 1.56
CA GLU A 31 -9.01 -20.29 0.79
C GLU A 31 -8.89 -19.97 -0.70
N ALA A 32 -9.68 -19.01 -1.21
CA ALA A 32 -9.64 -18.60 -2.59
C ALA A 32 -8.38 -17.76 -2.94
N LYS A 33 -7.70 -17.18 -1.93
CA LYS A 33 -6.55 -16.28 -2.15
C LYS A 33 -5.49 -16.38 -1.03
N THR A 34 -4.64 -17.39 -1.12
CA THR A 34 -3.40 -17.47 -0.34
C THR A 34 -2.32 -16.52 -0.88
N LEU A 35 -1.59 -15.85 0.01
CA LEU A 35 -0.42 -15.03 -0.30
C LEU A 35 0.80 -15.93 -0.54
N HIS A 36 1.68 -15.49 -1.45
CA HIS A 36 2.96 -16.12 -1.70
C HIS A 36 3.97 -15.69 -0.63
N SER A 37 4.68 -16.64 -0.01
CA SER A 37 5.82 -16.30 0.82
C SER A 37 7.02 -15.98 -0.07
N SER A 38 7.67 -14.84 0.17
CA SER A 38 8.95 -14.47 -0.46
C SER A 38 10.16 -14.72 0.44
N GLY A 39 9.98 -15.52 1.50
CA GLY A 39 11.01 -15.81 2.50
C GLY A 39 11.07 -14.81 3.66
N VAL A 40 11.61 -15.28 4.80
CA VAL A 40 11.80 -14.51 6.05
C VAL A 40 10.55 -13.73 6.48
N GLY A 41 9.39 -14.41 6.56
CA GLY A 41 8.15 -13.81 7.05
C GLY A 41 7.53 -12.75 6.14
N ASN A 42 7.97 -12.61 4.90
CA ASN A 42 7.37 -11.69 3.93
C ASN A 42 6.37 -12.43 3.04
N TRP A 43 5.22 -11.78 2.82
CA TRP A 43 4.06 -12.33 2.13
C TRP A 43 3.55 -11.32 1.12
N TRP A 44 3.12 -11.79 -0.05
CA TRP A 44 2.54 -10.91 -1.05
C TRP A 44 1.51 -11.60 -1.95
N LYS A 45 0.60 -10.82 -2.53
CA LYS A 45 -0.32 -11.29 -3.58
C LYS A 45 -0.67 -10.16 -4.53
N GLU A 46 -0.63 -10.46 -5.82
CA GLU A 46 -1.15 -9.57 -6.85
C GLU A 46 -2.54 -10.04 -7.32
N THR A 47 -3.43 -9.08 -7.55
CA THR A 47 -4.77 -9.29 -8.11
C THR A 47 -5.15 -8.08 -8.95
N ALA A 48 -6.16 -8.20 -9.79
CA ALA A 48 -6.73 -7.08 -10.51
C ALA A 48 -8.16 -6.82 -10.01
N LEU A 49 -8.46 -5.59 -9.60
CA LEU A 49 -9.76 -5.18 -9.06
C LEU A 49 -10.34 -4.05 -9.89
N ALA A 50 -11.67 -4.01 -10.03
CA ALA A 50 -12.31 -2.84 -10.61
C ALA A 50 -12.14 -1.63 -9.69
N PRO A 51 -12.26 -0.40 -10.20
CA PRO A 51 -12.38 0.78 -9.36
C PRO A 51 -13.52 0.64 -8.36
N GLY A 52 -13.28 0.99 -7.11
CA GLY A 52 -14.24 0.79 -6.03
C GLY A 52 -13.63 0.85 -4.64
N THR A 53 -14.48 0.66 -3.64
CA THR A 53 -14.07 0.52 -2.24
C THR A 53 -14.31 -0.92 -1.82
N TYR A 54 -13.30 -1.55 -1.24
CA TYR A 54 -13.31 -2.94 -0.81
C TYR A 54 -12.97 -3.03 0.67
N GLU A 55 -13.72 -3.85 1.40
CA GLU A 55 -13.37 -4.25 2.77
C GLU A 55 -12.65 -5.60 2.72
N TYR A 56 -11.64 -5.77 3.56
CA TYR A 56 -10.86 -7.01 3.64
C TYR A 56 -10.20 -7.23 5.00
N CYS A 57 -9.78 -8.45 5.27
CA CYS A 57 -8.94 -8.87 6.38
C CYS A 57 -7.84 -9.80 5.87
N LEU A 58 -6.74 -9.84 6.62
CA LEU A 58 -5.75 -10.91 6.53
C LEU A 58 -6.19 -12.06 7.44
N VAL A 59 -5.96 -13.29 6.99
CA VAL A 59 -6.15 -14.50 7.79
C VAL A 59 -4.77 -15.13 7.98
N VAL A 60 -4.20 -14.95 9.17
CA VAL A 60 -2.85 -15.38 9.52
C VAL A 60 -2.96 -16.57 10.46
N ASP A 61 -2.54 -17.75 10.01
CA ASP A 61 -2.66 -19.00 10.77
C ASP A 61 -4.08 -19.23 11.33
N GLY A 62 -5.09 -18.93 10.51
CA GLY A 62 -6.51 -19.05 10.85
C GLY A 62 -7.08 -17.89 11.67
N GLN A 63 -6.27 -16.92 12.08
CA GLN A 63 -6.71 -15.75 12.84
C GLN A 63 -7.01 -14.57 11.92
N TRP A 64 -8.20 -14.01 12.07
CA TRP A 64 -8.65 -12.85 11.31
C TRP A 64 -8.12 -11.56 11.93
N MET A 65 -7.43 -10.76 11.13
CA MET A 65 -6.95 -9.46 11.56
C MET A 65 -7.03 -8.41 10.45
N PRO A 66 -7.26 -7.13 10.80
CA PRO A 66 -7.08 -6.06 9.84
C PRO A 66 -5.62 -6.01 9.40
N ASP A 67 -5.41 -5.67 8.14
CA ASP A 67 -4.09 -5.36 7.61
C ASP A 67 -3.48 -4.16 8.35
N PRO A 68 -2.35 -4.32 9.06
CA PRO A 68 -1.68 -3.25 9.78
C PRO A 68 -1.17 -2.11 8.90
N LEU A 69 -1.03 -2.35 7.58
CA LEU A 69 -0.60 -1.35 6.60
C LEU A 69 -1.78 -0.57 5.99
N ALA A 70 -3.02 -0.95 6.30
CA ALA A 70 -4.20 -0.27 5.76
C ALA A 70 -4.33 1.15 6.32
N LYS A 71 -4.57 2.12 5.42
CA LYS A 71 -4.77 3.54 5.79
C LYS A 71 -6.09 3.77 6.51
N GLU A 72 -7.09 2.95 6.22
CA GLU A 72 -8.45 3.08 6.73
C GLU A 72 -8.96 1.71 7.19
N THR A 73 -9.77 1.73 8.26
CA THR A 73 -10.44 0.55 8.79
C THR A 73 -11.86 0.92 9.22
N VAL A 74 -12.78 -0.04 9.19
CA VAL A 74 -14.18 0.11 9.62
C VAL A 74 -14.55 -0.98 10.63
N PRO A 75 -15.43 -0.70 11.63
CA PRO A 75 -15.96 -1.75 12.50
C PRO A 75 -16.69 -2.82 11.69
N ASN A 76 -16.57 -4.08 12.08
CA ASN A 76 -17.30 -5.19 11.46
C ASN A 76 -18.36 -5.78 12.41
N PRO A 77 -19.33 -6.56 11.89
CA PRO A 77 -20.41 -7.13 12.71
C PRO A 77 -19.97 -8.13 13.79
N PHE A 78 -18.70 -8.56 13.80
CA PHE A 78 -18.15 -9.55 14.72
C PHE A 78 -17.38 -8.91 15.88
N GLY A 79 -17.50 -7.60 16.07
CA GLY A 79 -16.79 -6.86 17.12
C GLY A 79 -15.33 -6.53 16.80
N GLY A 80 -14.87 -6.86 15.59
CA GLY A 80 -13.54 -6.54 15.08
C GLY A 80 -13.55 -5.35 14.11
N ARG A 81 -12.51 -5.28 13.26
CA ARG A 81 -12.38 -4.28 12.20
C ARG A 81 -11.97 -4.92 10.89
N ASN A 82 -12.49 -4.39 9.79
CA ASN A 82 -12.03 -4.67 8.43
C ASN A 82 -11.10 -3.55 7.96
N SER A 83 -10.10 -3.89 7.17
CA SER A 83 -9.30 -2.93 6.41
C SER A 83 -10.05 -2.46 5.18
N VAL A 84 -9.82 -1.21 4.78
CA VAL A 84 -10.46 -0.59 3.61
C VAL A 84 -9.41 -0.34 2.54
N LEU A 85 -9.65 -0.91 1.35
CA LEU A 85 -8.89 -0.66 0.14
C LEU A 85 -9.72 0.18 -0.82
N LYS A 86 -9.24 1.38 -1.16
CA LYS A 86 -9.81 2.23 -2.21
C LYS A 86 -9.00 2.04 -3.50
N VAL A 87 -9.63 1.45 -4.50
CA VAL A 87 -9.08 1.30 -5.84
C VAL A 87 -9.62 2.46 -6.66
N ALA A 88 -8.79 3.46 -6.92
CA ALA A 88 -9.16 4.53 -7.83
C ALA A 88 -9.20 4.01 -9.27
N SER A 89 -10.13 4.51 -10.07
CA SER A 89 -9.97 4.45 -11.52
C SER A 89 -8.72 5.24 -11.84
N SER A 90 -7.68 4.56 -12.34
CA SER A 90 -6.41 5.20 -12.62
C SER A 90 -6.64 6.45 -13.47
N PRO A 91 -6.24 7.63 -12.99
CA PRO A 91 -6.02 8.73 -13.89
C PRO A 91 -4.69 8.56 -14.60
N GLU A 92 -4.00 7.41 -14.68
CA GLU A 92 -2.94 7.26 -15.68
C GLU A 92 -3.51 7.06 -17.11
N ALA A 93 -4.85 7.00 -17.22
CA ALA A 93 -5.66 7.38 -18.38
C ALA A 93 -6.17 8.85 -18.36
N ALA A 94 -5.90 9.66 -17.32
CA ALA A 94 -6.40 11.03 -17.13
C ALA A 94 -5.41 12.10 -16.53
N HIS A 95 -4.17 11.77 -16.18
CA HIS A 95 -3.11 12.56 -15.51
C HIS A 95 -1.81 12.53 -16.33
N LEU A 96 -1.77 11.86 -17.50
CA LEU A 96 -0.93 12.34 -18.60
C LEU A 96 -1.47 13.66 -19.18
N ALA A 97 -2.68 14.10 -18.81
CA ALA A 97 -3.31 15.32 -19.32
C ALA A 97 -3.17 16.56 -18.40
N ASP A 98 -2.90 16.41 -17.10
CA ASP A 98 -2.99 17.53 -16.14
C ASP A 98 -1.65 17.96 -15.51
N ALA A 99 -0.51 17.46 -16.00
CA ALA A 99 0.83 17.88 -15.56
C ALA A 99 1.46 19.02 -16.40
N GLU A 100 0.78 19.57 -17.41
CA GLU A 100 1.33 20.62 -18.30
C GLU A 100 0.64 21.99 -18.20
N ASN A 101 0.12 22.40 -17.04
CA ASN A 101 -0.19 23.83 -16.87
C ASN A 101 -0.10 24.34 -15.43
N LEU A 102 1.13 24.38 -14.89
CA LEU A 102 1.46 25.35 -13.83
C LEU A 102 2.73 26.13 -14.24
N PRO A 103 2.66 27.47 -14.35
CA PRO A 103 3.77 28.29 -14.77
C PRO A 103 4.86 28.37 -13.69
N LEU A 104 6.09 28.13 -14.10
CA LEU A 104 7.32 28.44 -13.37
C LEU A 104 7.26 29.88 -12.82
N LYS A 105 7.28 30.03 -11.49
CA LYS A 105 7.67 31.28 -10.84
C LYS A 105 8.81 31.03 -9.86
N ASN A 106 10.02 31.23 -10.38
CA ASN A 106 11.20 31.61 -9.61
C ASN A 106 10.90 32.91 -8.83
N THR A 107 11.19 32.98 -7.52
CA THR A 107 12.23 33.87 -6.95
C THR A 107 12.42 33.75 -5.42
N ASN A 108 13.69 33.54 -5.06
CA ASN A 108 14.49 34.21 -4.01
C ASN A 108 14.36 33.89 -2.50
N LYS A 109 15.37 33.13 -2.06
CA LYS A 109 16.50 33.49 -1.16
C LYS A 109 16.39 33.35 0.37
N GLN A 110 17.54 32.85 0.87
CA GLN A 110 18.17 32.90 2.21
C GLN A 110 17.94 31.66 3.09
N LYS A 111 18.96 31.02 3.69
CA LYS A 111 20.36 31.38 3.92
C LYS A 111 21.18 30.11 4.23
N THR A 112 22.31 29.96 3.59
CA THR A 112 23.36 28.97 3.89
C THR A 112 24.12 29.36 5.16
N LYS A 113 24.45 28.39 6.01
CA LYS A 113 25.57 28.48 6.97
C LYS A 113 26.54 27.34 6.65
N LYS A 114 27.73 27.74 6.20
CA LYS A 114 28.92 26.90 5.99
C LYS A 114 29.47 26.42 7.33
N TYR A 115 29.96 25.18 7.37
CA TYR A 115 30.99 24.74 8.30
C TYR A 115 31.99 23.87 7.52
N GLU A 116 33.19 24.40 7.32
CA GLU A 116 34.41 23.68 6.97
C GLU A 116 35.40 23.96 8.10
N PRO A 117 36.15 22.97 8.59
CA PRO A 117 37.49 23.21 9.08
C PRO A 117 38.52 22.66 8.08
N THR A 118 39.43 23.56 7.73
CA THR A 118 40.59 23.43 6.86
C THR A 118 41.57 22.35 7.30
N ASN A 119 42.05 21.57 6.33
CA ASN A 119 43.26 20.78 6.43
C ASN A 119 44.45 21.65 5.98
N THR A 120 45.47 21.83 6.81
CA THR A 120 46.78 22.37 6.35
C THR A 120 47.88 21.68 7.14
N SER A 121 48.62 20.86 6.40
CA SER A 121 49.92 20.30 6.74
C SER A 121 50.95 21.41 6.93
N ASN A 122 51.86 21.24 7.91
CA ASN A 122 53.24 21.74 7.89
C ASN A 122 54.03 21.17 9.08
N GLN A 123 54.74 20.05 8.86
CA GLN A 123 56.19 19.92 8.99
C GLN A 123 56.64 18.59 8.38
#